data_AF-A0A401QRH4-F1
#
_entry.id   AF-A0A401QRH4-F1
#
_cell.length_a   1.000
_cell.length_b   1.000
_cell.length_c   1.000
_cell.angle_alpha   90.00
_cell.angle_beta   90.00
_cell.angle_gamma   90.00
#
_symmetry.space_group_name_H-M   'P 1'
#
loop_
_entity.id
_entity.type
_entity.pdbx_description
1 polymer ?
#
loop_
_entity_poly.entity_id
_entity_poly.type
_entity_poly.pdbx_seq_one_letter_code
_entity_poly.pdbx_strand_id
1 'polypeptide(L)'
;MSTPTARQFALATETDLGGPAQYATFCARVGLPPVPGGYGMVMVESADGARQTFVTEDVEYVRVMAAGAKTPGLLGGLQIPPGKFPLIRDGWVDEWTA
;
A
#
# COMPACT_ATOMS: atom_id res chain seq x y z
N MET A 1 19.05 -7.26 -9.87
CA MET A 1 17.78 -7.10 -9.11
C MET A 1 17.09 -5.87 -9.67
N SER A 2 15.97 -6.04 -10.34
CA SER A 2 15.24 -4.92 -10.95
C SER A 2 14.58 -4.09 -9.85
N THR A 3 14.77 -2.77 -9.86
CA THR A 3 14.14 -1.87 -8.89
C THR A 3 12.63 -1.86 -9.13
N PRO A 4 11.80 -2.28 -8.17
CA PRO A 4 10.37 -2.35 -8.37
C PRO A 4 9.80 -0.91 -8.30
N THR A 5 8.91 -0.55 -9.23
CA THR A 5 8.42 0.83 -9.42
C THR A 5 7.03 0.98 -8.82
N ALA A 6 6.87 1.95 -7.90
CA ALA A 6 5.56 2.27 -7.33
C ALA A 6 4.63 2.80 -8.43
N ARG A 7 3.46 2.16 -8.58
CA ARG A 7 2.43 2.53 -9.57
C ARG A 7 1.28 3.28 -8.91
N GLN A 8 0.89 2.86 -7.72
CA GLN A 8 -0.27 3.42 -7.02
C GLN A 8 -0.10 3.32 -5.52
N PHE A 9 -0.79 4.22 -4.82
CA PHE A 9 -0.84 4.28 -3.37
C PHE A 9 -2.30 4.16 -2.93
N ALA A 10 -2.54 3.44 -1.85
CA ALA A 10 -3.86 3.30 -1.24
C ALA A 10 -3.75 3.40 0.28
N LEU A 11 -4.79 3.96 0.90
CA LEU A 11 -4.91 4.05 2.35
C LEU A 11 -6.19 3.33 2.75
N ALA A 12 -6.08 2.42 3.71
CA ALA A 12 -7.18 1.67 4.28
C ALA A 12 -7.30 2.04 5.76
N THR A 13 -7.94 3.17 6.03
CA THR A 13 -8.26 3.64 7.39
C THR A 13 -9.78 3.74 7.55
N GLU A 14 -10.26 3.84 8.78
CA GLU A 14 -11.68 4.09 9.04
C GLU A 14 -12.17 5.35 8.34
N THR A 15 -11.39 6.43 8.34
CA THR A 15 -11.77 7.69 7.69
C THR A 15 -11.76 7.54 6.16
N ASP A 16 -10.73 6.90 5.60
CA ASP A 16 -10.58 6.75 4.15
C ASP A 16 -11.60 5.77 3.55
N LEU A 17 -12.12 4.82 4.34
CA LEU A 17 -13.11 3.82 3.88
C LEU A 17 -14.56 4.11 4.29
N GLY A 18 -14.83 5.22 4.98
CA GLY A 18 -16.19 5.66 5.32
C GLY A 18 -16.75 5.14 6.64
N GLY A 19 -15.89 4.64 7.52
CA GLY A 19 -16.22 4.28 8.90
C GLY A 19 -15.60 2.95 9.37
N PRO A 20 -15.71 2.65 10.68
CA PRO A 20 -15.14 1.43 11.26
C PRO A 20 -15.76 0.14 10.70
N ALA A 21 -17.05 0.16 10.34
CA ALA A 21 -17.73 -1.01 9.77
C ALA A 21 -17.22 -1.33 8.35
N GLN A 22 -17.00 -0.31 7.54
CA GLN A 22 -16.46 -0.45 6.18
C GLN A 22 -15.00 -0.88 6.23
N TYR A 23 -14.21 -0.31 7.14
CA TYR A 23 -12.83 -0.74 7.38
C TYR A 23 -12.74 -2.20 7.80
N ALA A 24 -13.56 -2.63 8.77
CA ALA A 24 -13.60 -4.04 9.19
C ALA A 24 -13.99 -4.98 8.03
N THR A 25 -14.96 -4.58 7.19
CA THR A 25 -15.38 -5.35 6.01
C THR A 25 -14.25 -5.46 4.98
N PHE A 26 -13.53 -4.36 4.75
CA PHE A 26 -12.36 -4.36 3.88
C PHE A 26 -11.29 -5.32 4.41
N CYS A 27 -10.88 -5.17 5.68
CA CYS A 27 -9.91 -6.04 6.35
C CYS A 27 -10.27 -7.52 6.22
N ALA A 28 -11.53 -7.86 6.50
CA ALA A 28 -12.04 -9.24 6.36
C ALA A 28 -11.96 -9.74 4.91
N ARG A 29 -12.29 -8.91 3.92
CA ARG A 29 -12.20 -9.29 2.49
C ARG A 29 -10.77 -9.54 2.03
N VAL A 30 -9.83 -8.73 2.51
CA VAL A 30 -8.43 -8.81 2.07
C VAL A 30 -7.58 -9.69 2.97
N GLY A 31 -8.15 -10.31 4.01
CA GLY A 31 -7.45 -11.20 4.92
C GLY A 31 -6.44 -10.49 5.82
N LEU A 32 -6.72 -9.23 6.20
CA LEU A 32 -5.90 -8.46 7.14
C LEU A 32 -6.64 -8.32 8.47
N PRO A 33 -5.95 -8.44 9.62
CA PRO A 33 -6.56 -8.09 10.90
C PRO A 33 -6.84 -6.56 10.94
N PRO A 34 -7.94 -6.09 11.53
CA PRO A 34 -8.12 -4.67 11.77
C PRO A 34 -7.10 -4.19 12.81
N VAL A 35 -6.41 -3.08 12.54
CA VAL A 35 -5.46 -2.47 13.47
C VAL A 35 -5.80 -1.01 13.73
N PRO A 36 -5.49 -0.48 14.93
CA PRO A 36 -5.64 0.94 15.21
C PRO A 36 -4.83 1.78 14.21
N GLY A 37 -5.47 2.73 13.55
CA GLY A 37 -4.83 3.62 12.57
C GLY A 37 -4.91 3.15 11.11
N GLY A 38 -5.14 1.86 10.86
CA GLY A 38 -5.32 1.33 9.50
C GLY A 38 -4.03 0.93 8.79
N TYR A 39 -4.10 0.80 7.46
CA TYR A 39 -2.99 0.37 6.62
C TYR A 39 -2.66 1.36 5.51
N GLY A 40 -1.38 1.61 5.30
CA GLY A 40 -0.83 2.19 4.09
C GLY A 40 -0.41 1.09 3.13
N MET A 41 -0.74 1.25 1.84
CA MET A 41 -0.42 0.27 0.81
C MET A 41 0.22 0.95 -0.40
N VAL A 42 1.25 0.29 -0.94
CA VAL A 42 1.92 0.70 -2.17
C VAL A 42 1.85 -0.45 -3.16
N MET A 43 1.21 -0.24 -4.30
CA MET A 43 1.17 -1.21 -5.39
C MET A 43 2.36 -0.96 -6.30
N VAL A 44 3.17 -1.98 -6.45
CA VAL A 44 4.46 -1.93 -7.11
C VAL A 44 4.44 -2.91 -8.27
N GLU A 45 5.05 -2.50 -9.38
CA GLU A 45 5.27 -3.34 -10.55
C GLU A 45 6.77 -3.41 -10.81
N SER A 46 7.30 -4.63 -10.89
CA SER A 46 8.70 -4.88 -11.26
C SER A 46 8.88 -4.82 -12.78
N ALA A 47 10.13 -4.71 -13.23
CA ALA A 47 10.44 -4.58 -14.65
C ALA A 47 10.07 -5.81 -15.50
N ASP A 48 9.91 -6.97 -14.88
CA ASP A 48 9.39 -8.21 -15.48
C ASP A 48 7.85 -8.28 -15.49
N GLY A 49 7.17 -7.23 -15.00
CA GLY A 49 5.72 -7.13 -14.95
C GLY A 49 5.08 -7.80 -13.73
N ALA A 50 5.87 -8.33 -12.78
CA ALA A 50 5.28 -8.88 -11.56
C ALA A 50 4.65 -7.75 -10.74
N ARG A 51 3.43 -8.01 -10.25
CA ARG A 51 2.64 -7.07 -9.45
C ARG A 51 2.67 -7.51 -8.00
N GLN A 52 2.96 -6.57 -7.11
CA GLN A 52 2.99 -6.82 -5.68
C GLN A 52 2.41 -5.62 -4.95
N THR A 53 1.80 -5.86 -3.80
CA THR A 53 1.34 -4.81 -2.90
C THR A 53 2.11 -4.91 -1.58
N PHE A 54 2.72 -3.80 -1.22
CA PHE A 54 3.53 -3.62 -0.04
C PHE A 54 2.64 -2.95 1.01
N VAL A 55 2.49 -3.57 2.17
CA VAL A 55 1.55 -3.16 3.22
C VAL A 55 2.32 -2.77 4.48
N THR A 56 1.91 -1.67 5.10
CA THR A 56 2.47 -1.16 6.34
C THR A 56 1.38 -0.55 7.22
N GLU A 57 1.59 -0.57 8.52
CA GLU A 57 0.74 0.14 9.49
C GLU A 57 1.15 1.62 9.62
N ASP A 58 2.28 2.01 9.03
CA ASP A 58 2.75 3.39 8.95
C ASP A 58 1.98 4.14 7.82
N VAL A 59 0.71 4.44 8.09
CA VAL A 59 -0.21 5.10 7.15
C VAL A 59 0.33 6.46 6.71
N GLU A 60 0.90 7.23 7.64
CA GLU A 60 1.43 8.56 7.35
C GLU A 60 2.65 8.51 6.43
N TYR A 61 3.50 7.49 6.55
CA TYR A 61 4.56 7.26 5.58
C TYR A 61 3.99 7.12 4.16
N VAL A 62 2.98 6.27 3.95
CA VAL A 62 2.37 6.09 2.63
C VAL A 62 1.63 7.36 2.17
N ARG A 63 1.00 8.09 3.09
CA ARG A 63 0.35 9.38 2.80
C ARG A 63 1.36 10.42 2.28
N VAL A 64 2.52 10.54 2.92
CA VAL A 64 3.63 11.41 2.47
C VAL A 64 4.17 10.97 1.12
N MET A 65 4.36 9.66 0.92
CA MET A 65 4.81 9.08 -0.35
C MET A 65 3.84 9.42 -1.48
N ALA A 66 2.54 9.23 -1.25
CA ALA A 66 1.48 9.53 -2.21
C ALA A 66 1.37 11.04 -2.50
N ALA A 67 1.65 11.89 -1.52
CA ALA A 67 1.71 13.34 -1.72
C ALA A 67 2.92 13.72 -2.60
N GLY A 68 4.10 13.19 -2.30
CA GLY A 68 5.31 13.40 -3.10
C GLY A 68 5.21 12.81 -4.51
N ALA A 69 4.42 11.75 -4.67
CA ALA A 69 4.16 11.11 -5.97
C ALA A 69 3.49 12.03 -6.99
N LYS A 70 2.70 13.00 -6.52
CA LYS A 70 2.02 13.99 -7.36
C LYS A 70 2.96 15.08 -7.87
N THR A 71 4.19 15.15 -7.36
CA THR A 71 5.21 16.09 -7.81
C THR A 71 6.05 15.45 -8.92
N PRO A 72 5.99 15.98 -10.17
CA PRO A 72 6.80 15.45 -11.27
C PRO A 72 8.29 15.47 -10.92
N GLY A 73 8.97 14.34 -11.09
CA GLY A 73 10.40 14.19 -10.80
C GLY A 73 10.76 13.71 -9.38
N LEU A 74 9.82 13.70 -8.43
CA LEU A 74 10.10 13.23 -7.06
C LEU A 74 10.09 11.69 -6.91
N LEU A 75 9.39 10.99 -7.82
CA LEU A 75 9.28 9.52 -7.81
C LEU A 75 10.46 8.80 -8.46
N GLY A 76 11.23 9.50 -9.30
CA GLY A 76 12.38 8.93 -10.01
C GLY A 76 13.52 8.67 -9.05
N GLY A 77 13.43 7.58 -8.28
CA GLY A 77 14.46 7.20 -7.30
C GLY A 77 13.96 7.11 -5.86
N LEU A 78 12.64 7.10 -5.63
CA LEU A 78 12.14 6.95 -4.28
C LEU A 78 12.34 5.50 -3.81
N GLN A 79 13.46 5.29 -3.13
CA GLN A 79 13.86 3.99 -2.61
C GLN A 79 12.98 3.66 -1.40
N ILE A 80 12.25 2.55 -1.51
CA ILE A 80 11.54 1.96 -0.37
C ILE A 80 12.60 1.39 0.58
N PRO A 81 12.74 1.91 1.81
CA PRO A 81 13.69 1.38 2.77
C PRO A 81 13.33 -0.07 3.11
N PRO A 82 14.33 -0.97 3.28
CA PRO A 82 14.07 -2.31 3.74
C PRO A 82 13.40 -2.29 5.12
N GLY A 83 12.40 -3.15 5.32
CA GLY A 83 11.68 -3.28 6.60
C GLY A 83 10.55 -2.26 6.84
N LYS A 84 10.35 -1.28 5.95
CA LYS A 84 9.19 -0.36 6.06
C LYS A 84 7.85 -1.00 5.74
N PHE A 85 7.87 -2.10 4.98
CA PHE A 85 6.69 -2.87 4.60
C PHE A 85 6.83 -4.29 5.14
N PRO A 86 6.33 -4.56 6.35
CA PRO A 86 6.45 -5.89 6.98
C PRO A 86 5.69 -6.98 6.23
N LEU A 87 4.68 -6.59 5.45
CA LEU A 87 3.89 -7.50 4.63
C LEU A 87 4.01 -7.13 3.16
N ILE A 88 4.41 -8.11 2.34
CA ILE A 88 4.40 -8.02 0.89
C ILE A 88 3.57 -9.18 0.39
N ARG A 89 2.63 -8.91 -0.50
CA ARG A 89 1.74 -9.91 -1.10
C ARG A 89 1.70 -9.71 -2.61
N ASP A 90 1.61 -10.81 -3.34
CA ASP A 90 1.51 -10.78 -4.79
C ASP A 90 0.13 -10.30 -5.25
N GLY A 91 0.08 -9.65 -6.41
CA GLY A 91 -1.13 -9.04 -6.97
C GLY A 91 -1.47 -7.68 -6.38
N TRP A 92 -2.52 -7.09 -6.93
CA TRP A 92 -3.11 -5.85 -6.43
C TRP A 92 -4.12 -6.12 -5.32
N VAL A 93 -4.35 -5.13 -4.46
CA VAL A 93 -5.23 -5.30 -3.28
C VAL A 93 -6.67 -5.69 -3.63
N ASP A 94 -7.17 -5.27 -4.80
CA ASP A 94 -8.51 -5.57 -5.30
C ASP A 94 -8.64 -7.01 -5.85
N GLU A 95 -7.52 -7.60 -6.24
CA GLU A 95 -7.40 -9.01 -6.66
C GLU A 95 -7.33 -9.96 -5.45
N TRP A 96 -7.11 -9.44 -4.25
CA TRP A 96 -7.00 -10.28 -3.05
C TRP A 96 -8.35 -10.81 -2.58
N THR A 97 -8.30 -12.07 -2.15
CA THR A 97 -9.34 -12.73 -1.39
C THR A 97 -8.73 -13.25 -0.08
N ALA A 98 -9.54 -13.25 0.98
CA ALA A 98 -9.22 -13.85 2.27
C ALA A 98 -9.32 -15.38 2.26
#